data_AF-A0A542DBG7-F1
#
_entry.id   AF-A0A542DBG7-F1
#
_cell.length_a   1.000
_cell.length_b   1.000
_cell.length_c   1.000
_cell.angle_alpha   90.00
_cell.angle_beta   90.00
_cell.angle_gamma   90.00
#
_symmetry.space_group_name_H-M   'P 1'
#
loop_
_entity.id
_entity.type
_entity.pdbx_description
1 polymer ?
#
loop_
_entity_poly.entity_id
_entity_poly.type
_entity_poly.pdbx_seq_one_letter_code
_entity_poly.pdbx_strand_id
1 'polypeptide(L)'
;MADLDCDPADVTALVAYLRDIGQHELLTLEEVNEHSYWIEAGLLAAARLDDPGQYDLEELRQVVALGQRSWQAMVEGNLRLVVSLARRYGGKGISLLDLIQEGNIGLMRAVE
;
A
#
# COMPACT_ATOMS: atom_id res chain seq x y z
N MET A 1 -30.61 3.91 7.32
CA MET A 1 -29.58 3.01 7.87
C MET A 1 -29.46 1.91 6.84
N ALA A 2 -28.57 2.09 5.85
CA ALA A 2 -28.49 1.15 4.73
C ALA A 2 -27.96 -0.17 5.28
N ASP A 3 -28.79 -1.21 5.21
CA ASP A 3 -28.45 -2.56 5.62
C ASP A 3 -27.21 -2.99 4.83
N LEU A 4 -26.10 -3.08 5.54
CA LEU A 4 -24.96 -3.86 5.10
C LEU A 4 -25.46 -5.30 5.11
N ASP A 5 -25.89 -5.82 3.96
CA ASP A 5 -25.96 -7.26 3.68
C ASP A 5 -24.54 -7.82 3.81
N CYS A 6 -24.09 -7.97 5.05
CA CYS A 6 -22.77 -8.48 5.39
C CYS A 6 -22.96 -9.79 6.12
N ASP A 7 -22.33 -10.83 5.59
CA ASP A 7 -22.17 -12.07 6.33
C ASP A 7 -21.47 -11.74 7.66
N PRO A 8 -21.84 -12.34 8.80
CA PRO A 8 -21.04 -12.25 10.03
C PRO A 8 -19.52 -12.46 9.81
N ALA A 9 -19.14 -13.27 8.82
CA ALA A 9 -17.76 -13.43 8.38
C ALA A 9 -17.14 -12.13 7.82
N ASP A 10 -17.88 -11.37 7.02
CA ASP A 10 -17.45 -10.09 6.43
C ASP A 10 -17.22 -9.02 7.51
N VAL A 11 -18.09 -8.97 8.51
CA VAL A 11 -17.92 -8.06 9.66
C VAL A 11 -16.64 -8.40 10.43
N THR A 12 -16.40 -9.69 10.65
CA THR A 12 -15.20 -10.17 11.34
C THR A 12 -13.93 -9.83 10.57
N ALA A 13 -13.93 -10.06 9.25
CA ALA A 13 -12.83 -9.72 8.36
C ALA A 13 -12.56 -8.21 8.33
N LEU A 14 -13.62 -7.39 8.22
CA LEU A 14 -13.52 -5.94 8.23
C LEU A 14 -12.94 -5.42 9.55
N VAL A 15 -13.39 -5.95 10.69
CA VAL A 15 -12.85 -5.55 12.01
C VAL A 15 -11.38 -5.90 12.15
N ALA A 16 -10.97 -7.09 11.69
CA ALA A 16 -9.57 -7.50 11.69
C ALA A 16 -8.73 -6.55 10.81
N TYR A 17 -9.20 -6.27 9.60
CA TYR A 17 -8.54 -5.35 8.67
C TYR A 17 -8.41 -3.93 9.23
N LEU A 18 -9.49 -3.36 9.79
CA LEU A 18 -9.44 -2.01 10.38
C LEU A 18 -8.48 -1.92 11.58
N ARG A 19 -8.35 -3.00 12.35
CA ARG A 19 -7.37 -3.08 13.46
C ARG A 19 -5.94 -3.15 12.94
N ASP A 20 -5.72 -3.87 11.86
CA ASP A 20 -4.41 -4.00 11.22
C ASP A 20 -3.93 -2.66 10.68
N ILE A 21 -4.69 -2.03 9.78
CA ILE A 21 -4.34 -0.74 9.18
C ILE A 21 -4.27 0.41 10.19
N GLY A 22 -4.90 0.26 11.36
CA GLY A 22 -4.87 1.22 12.46
C GLY A 22 -3.54 1.22 13.22
N GLN A 23 -2.70 0.20 13.06
CA GLN A 23 -1.39 0.09 13.70
C GLN A 23 -0.29 0.82 12.91
N HIS A 24 -0.53 1.17 11.65
CA HIS A 24 0.42 1.90 10.82
C HIS A 24 0.23 3.41 10.99
N GLU A 25 1.34 4.13 11.15
CA GLU A 25 1.34 5.58 11.28
C GLU A 25 0.97 6.25 9.95
N LEU A 26 0.37 7.44 10.05
CA LEU A 26 0.09 8.27 8.87
C LEU A 26 1.38 8.95 8.44
N LEU A 27 1.69 8.85 7.15
CA LEU A 27 2.87 9.49 6.59
C LEU A 27 2.70 11.01 6.52
N THR A 28 3.76 11.70 6.91
CA THR A 28 3.99 13.12 6.65
C THR A 28 4.41 13.32 5.19
N LEU A 29 4.34 14.57 4.71
CA LEU A 29 4.81 14.90 3.37
C LEU A 29 6.32 14.64 3.20
N GLU A 30 7.10 14.82 4.27
CA GLU A 30 8.54 14.56 4.25
C GLU A 30 8.83 13.06 4.07
N GLU A 31 8.16 12.20 4.84
CA GLU A 31 8.26 10.74 4.70
C GLU A 31 7.78 10.26 3.33
N VAL A 32 6.72 10.85 2.77
CA VAL A 32 6.27 10.54 1.40
C VAL A 32 7.38 10.85 0.39
N ASN A 33 8.05 11.99 0.50
CA ASN A 33 9.15 12.33 -0.41
C ASN A 33 10.33 11.37 -0.25
N GLU A 34 10.70 11.03 1.00
CA GLU A 34 11.77 10.08 1.28
C GLU A 34 11.48 8.69 0.72
N HIS A 35 10.28 8.16 0.96
CA HIS A 35 9.89 6.85 0.44
C HIS A 35 9.84 6.86 -1.09
N SER A 36 9.33 7.93 -1.71
CA SER A 36 9.29 8.05 -3.18
C SER A 36 10.70 7.97 -3.78
N TYR A 37 11.67 8.66 -3.18
CA TYR A 37 13.07 8.61 -3.61
C TYR A 37 13.65 7.19 -3.51
N TRP A 38 13.44 6.49 -2.39
CA TRP A 38 13.98 5.14 -2.20
C TRP A 38 13.31 4.10 -3.10
N ILE A 39 12.01 4.25 -3.40
CA ILE A 39 11.30 3.40 -4.35
C ILE A 39 11.94 3.52 -5.74
N GLU A 40 12.12 4.76 -6.24
CA GLU A 40 12.75 5.01 -7.54
C GLU A 40 14.19 4.48 -7.58
N ALA A 41 14.98 4.75 -6.55
CA ALA A 41 16.35 4.24 -6.44
C ALA A 41 16.39 2.70 -6.44
N GLY A 42 15.48 2.06 -5.71
CA GLY A 42 15.33 0.61 -5.67
C GLY A 42 15.01 0.00 -7.03
N LEU A 43 14.09 0.61 -7.80
CA LEU A 43 13.74 0.17 -9.15
C LEU A 43 14.94 0.30 -10.11
N LEU A 44 15.66 1.43 -10.06
CA LEU A 44 16.85 1.66 -10.88
C LEU A 44 18.01 0.72 -10.52
N ALA A 45 18.13 0.35 -9.24
CA ALA A 45 19.09 -0.65 -8.78
C ALA A 45 18.69 -2.06 -9.23
N ALA A 46 17.40 -2.40 -9.17
CA ALA A 46 16.88 -3.70 -9.61
C ALA A 46 17.17 -3.94 -11.10
N ALA A 47 16.99 -2.90 -11.94
CA ALA A 47 17.30 -2.96 -13.37
C ALA A 47 18.78 -3.20 -13.69
N ARG A 48 19.68 -3.02 -12.72
CA ARG A 48 21.13 -3.26 -12.85
C ARG A 48 21.60 -4.58 -12.24
N LEU A 49 20.71 -5.39 -11.65
CA LEU A 49 21.14 -6.65 -11.02
C LEU A 49 21.72 -7.66 -12.02
N ASP A 50 21.24 -7.65 -13.26
CA ASP A 50 21.70 -8.57 -14.33
C ASP A 50 23.01 -8.09 -14.98
N ASP A 51 23.21 -6.77 -15.07
CA ASP A 51 24.46 -6.13 -15.51
C ASP A 51 24.85 -4.99 -14.56
N PRO A 52 25.54 -5.33 -13.45
CA PRO A 52 25.94 -4.33 -12.45
C PRO A 52 26.95 -3.32 -12.97
N GLY A 53 27.61 -3.59 -14.11
CA GLY A 53 28.71 -2.78 -14.62
C GLY A 53 29.82 -2.61 -13.57
N GLN A 54 29.97 -1.39 -13.06
CA GLN A 54 30.97 -1.02 -12.05
C GLN A 54 30.44 -1.01 -10.60
N TYR A 55 29.13 -1.20 -10.40
CA TYR A 55 28.52 -1.15 -9.07
C TYR A 55 28.72 -2.47 -8.32
N ASP A 56 28.85 -2.39 -7.00
CA ASP A 56 28.88 -3.59 -6.16
C ASP A 56 27.48 -4.24 -6.10
N LEU A 57 27.44 -5.55 -6.29
CA LEU A 57 26.18 -6.29 -6.37
C LEU A 57 25.44 -6.33 -5.03
N GLU A 58 26.17 -6.34 -3.91
CA GLU A 58 25.56 -6.34 -2.58
C GLU A 58 24.97 -4.96 -2.26
N GLU A 59 25.68 -3.88 -2.61
CA GLU A 59 25.13 -2.52 -2.52
C GLU A 59 23.86 -2.36 -3.34
N LEU A 60 23.82 -2.86 -4.59
CA LEU A 60 22.62 -2.83 -5.42
C LEU A 60 21.45 -3.55 -4.74
N ARG A 61 21.69 -4.75 -4.18
CA ARG A 61 20.65 -5.50 -3.45
C ARG A 61 20.15 -4.77 -2.22
N GLN A 62 21.01 -4.06 -1.50
CA GLN A 62 20.60 -3.25 -0.35
C GLN A 62 19.68 -2.11 -0.77
N VAL A 63 19.99 -1.43 -1.87
CA VAL A 63 19.14 -0.35 -2.42
C VAL A 63 17.79 -0.90 -2.89
N VAL A 64 17.77 -2.06 -3.55
CA VAL A 64 16.52 -2.75 -3.92
C VAL A 64 15.67 -3.04 -2.69
N ALA A 65 16.28 -3.60 -1.65
CA ALA A 65 15.57 -3.93 -0.41
C ALA A 65 15.05 -2.67 0.31
N LEU A 66 15.78 -1.55 0.27
CA LEU A 66 15.33 -0.26 0.78
C LEU A 66 14.12 0.28 0.02
N GLY A 67 14.14 0.19 -1.32
CA GLY A 67 13.01 0.57 -2.16
C GLY A 67 11.76 -0.27 -1.89
N GLN A 68 11.92 -1.59 -1.74
CA GLN A 68 10.81 -2.49 -1.38
C GLN A 68 10.19 -2.16 -0.03
N ARG A 69 11.02 -1.88 0.99
CA ARG A 69 10.52 -1.45 2.32
C ARG A 69 9.79 -0.11 2.24
N SER A 70 10.29 0.83 1.43
CA SER A 70 9.67 2.13 1.24
C SER A 70 8.34 2.04 0.49
N TRP A 71 8.25 1.16 -0.52
CA TRP A 71 6.99 0.86 -1.20
C TRP A 71 5.96 0.31 -0.22
N GLN A 72 6.35 -0.64 0.63
CA GLN A 72 5.48 -1.21 1.66
C GLN A 72 4.99 -0.13 2.64
N ALA A 73 5.90 0.70 3.16
CA ALA A 73 5.54 1.80 4.06
C ALA A 73 4.58 2.80 3.41
N MET A 74 4.81 3.15 2.13
CA MET A 74 3.93 4.04 1.36
C MET A 74 2.52 3.48 1.21
N VAL A 75 2.40 2.18 0.89
CA VAL A 75 1.10 1.51 0.77
C VAL A 75 0.41 1.47 2.12
N GLU A 76 1.07 0.97 3.16
CA GLU A 76 0.52 0.82 4.51
C GLU A 76 0.04 2.16 5.11
N GLY A 77 0.83 3.22 4.97
CA GLY A 77 0.49 4.56 5.45
C GLY A 77 -0.75 5.17 4.77
N ASN A 78 -1.13 4.66 3.60
CA ASN A 78 -2.27 5.14 2.81
C ASN A 78 -3.50 4.21 2.85
N LEU A 79 -3.45 3.03 3.49
CA LEU A 79 -4.61 2.12 3.57
C LEU A 79 -5.84 2.76 4.24
N ARG A 80 -5.63 3.67 5.20
CA ARG A 80 -6.72 4.42 5.85
C ARG A 80 -7.43 5.37 4.90
N LEU A 81 -6.72 5.94 3.93
CA LEU A 81 -7.30 6.77 2.87
C LEU A 81 -8.26 5.95 2.02
N VAL A 82 -7.85 4.73 1.62
CA VAL A 82 -8.69 3.81 0.84
C VAL A 82 -10.02 3.56 1.53
N VAL A 83 -9.99 3.22 2.83
CA VAL A 83 -11.22 3.01 3.62
C VAL A 83 -12.08 4.27 3.65
N SER A 84 -11.47 5.44 3.88
CA SER A 84 -12.21 6.71 3.93
C SER A 84 -12.91 7.05 2.61
N LEU A 85 -12.29 6.68 1.48
CA LEU A 85 -12.84 6.88 0.15
C LEU A 85 -13.93 5.84 -0.16
N ALA A 86 -13.65 4.55 0.09
CA ALA A 86 -14.58 3.44 -0.15
C ALA A 86 -15.93 3.63 0.57
N ARG A 87 -15.92 4.16 1.81
CA ARG A 87 -17.15 4.49 2.55
C ARG A 87 -18.08 5.47 1.83
N ARG A 88 -17.56 6.32 0.94
CA ARG A 88 -18.37 7.26 0.14
C ARG A 88 -19.11 6.59 -1.01
N TYR A 89 -18.71 5.38 -1.39
CA TYR A 89 -19.27 4.62 -2.51
C TYR A 89 -20.16 3.45 -2.07
N GLY A 90 -20.36 3.25 -0.76
CA GLY A 90 -21.22 2.21 -0.23
C GLY A 90 -22.70 2.35 -0.62
N GLY A 91 -23.46 1.27 -0.47
CA GLY A 91 -24.91 1.24 -0.74
C GLY A 91 -25.29 1.18 -2.22
N LYS A 92 -24.34 0.85 -3.11
CA LYS A 92 -24.53 0.77 -4.58
C LYS A 92 -24.54 -0.68 -5.11
N GLY A 93 -24.84 -1.65 -4.25
CA GLY A 93 -24.87 -3.08 -4.62
C GLY A 93 -23.50 -3.76 -4.68
N ILE A 94 -22.44 -3.09 -4.21
CA ILE A 94 -21.09 -3.65 -4.04
C ILE A 94 -20.79 -3.61 -2.54
N SER A 95 -20.19 -4.68 -2.00
CA SER A 95 -19.83 -4.75 -0.59
C SER A 95 -18.74 -3.73 -0.26
N LEU A 96 -18.69 -3.27 1.00
CA LEU A 96 -17.63 -2.35 1.43
C LEU A 96 -16.24 -3.00 1.33
N LEU A 97 -16.14 -4.31 1.59
CA LEU A 97 -14.88 -5.05 1.47
C LEU A 97 -14.40 -5.06 0.02
N ASP A 98 -15.27 -5.30 -0.95
CA ASP A 98 -14.89 -5.29 -2.37
C ASP A 98 -14.41 -3.90 -2.80
N LEU A 99 -15.08 -2.84 -2.36
CA LEU A 99 -14.65 -1.45 -2.62
C LEU A 99 -13.28 -1.14 -2.00
N ILE A 100 -13.01 -1.65 -0.80
CA ILE A 100 -11.71 -1.51 -0.13
C ILE A 100 -10.64 -2.27 -0.91
N GLN A 101 -10.92 -3.50 -1.34
CA GLN A 101 -9.98 -4.34 -2.07
C GLN A 101 -9.60 -3.71 -3.42
N GLU A 102 -10.58 -3.25 -4.19
CA GLU A 102 -10.33 -2.54 -5.45
C GLU A 102 -9.53 -1.25 -5.20
N GLY A 103 -9.87 -0.51 -4.14
CA GLY A 103 -9.12 0.69 -3.75
C GLY A 103 -7.67 0.41 -3.35
N ASN A 104 -7.41 -0.71 -2.65
CA ASN A 104 -6.06 -1.14 -2.29
C ASN A 104 -5.25 -1.53 -3.54
N ILE A 105 -5.86 -2.21 -4.50
CA ILE A 105 -5.24 -2.51 -5.80
C ILE A 105 -4.89 -1.21 -6.53
N GLY A 106 -5.81 -0.25 -6.56
CA GLY A 106 -5.58 1.08 -7.14
C GLY A 106 -4.45 1.82 -6.45
N LEU A 107 -4.37 1.75 -5.11
CA LEU A 107 -3.29 2.35 -4.33
C LEU A 107 -1.93 1.72 -4.67
N MET A 108 -1.82 0.39 -4.64
CA MET A 108 -0.56 -0.31 -4.96
C MET A 108 -0.04 0.08 -6.35
N ARG A 109 -0.93 0.13 -7.35
CA ARG A 109 -0.59 0.56 -8.72
C ARG A 109 -0.23 2.04 -8.85
N ALA A 110 -0.70 2.89 -7.93
CA ALA A 110 -0.36 4.31 -7.93
C ALA A 110 1.02 4.58 -7.30
N VAL A 111 1.54 3.62 -6.51
CA VAL A 111 2.85 3.68 -5.87
C VAL A 111 3.94 3.00 -6.73
N GLU A 112 3.56 2.04 -7.60
CA GLU A 112 4.42 1.47 -8.66
C GLU A 112 4.83 2.49 -9.73
#